data_AF-A0A060CRA1-F1
#
_entry.id   AF-A0A060CRA1-F1
#
_cell.length_a   1.000
_cell.length_b   1.000
_cell.length_c   1.000
_cell.angle_alpha   90.00
_cell.angle_beta   90.00
_cell.angle_gamma   90.00
#
_symmetry.space_group_name_H-M   'P 1'
#
loop_
_entity.id
_entity.type
_entity.pdbx_description
1 polymer ?
#
loop_
_entity_poly.entity_id
_entity_poly.type
_entity_poly.pdbx_seq_one_letter_code
_entity_poly.pdbx_strand_id
1 'polypeptide(L)'
;MALDFALQASPDHPWVLEHPEWFTTRLDGTIAYAENPPKKYQDIYPINFDNDPEGLYHEVLRLVLLWIGRGVTIFRIDNPHTKPVSFWQWLLAQVHRTHPEVIFLAEAFTRPEMMAALGKVGFQLSYTYFA
;
A
#
# COMPACT_ATOMS: atom_id res chain seq x y z
N MET A 1 -5.34 18.92 -1.89
CA MET A 1 -5.88 17.77 -2.64
C MET A 1 -5.33 16.51 -1.99
N ALA A 2 -6.16 15.49 -1.76
CA ALA A 2 -5.72 14.20 -1.26
C ALA A 2 -5.93 13.14 -2.35
N LEU A 3 -4.91 12.31 -2.59
CA LEU A 3 -4.98 11.22 -3.56
C LEU A 3 -5.17 9.89 -2.83
N ASP A 4 -6.02 9.04 -3.39
CA ASP A 4 -6.12 7.65 -2.95
C ASP A 4 -4.92 6.85 -3.48
N PHE A 5 -4.26 6.10 -2.59
CA PHE A 5 -3.17 5.22 -2.96
C PHE A 5 -3.51 3.80 -2.53
N ALA A 6 -3.97 3.01 -3.50
CA ALA A 6 -4.25 1.60 -3.35
C ALA A 6 -3.12 0.76 -3.96
N LEU A 7 -2.32 0.13 -3.10
CA LEU A 7 -1.22 -0.74 -3.53
C LEU A 7 -1.73 -2.13 -3.85
N GLN A 8 -2.23 -2.25 -5.08
CA GLN A 8 -2.84 -3.43 -5.70
C GLN A 8 -2.91 -3.23 -7.21
N ALA A 9 -3.21 -4.29 -7.96
CA ALA A 9 -3.25 -4.22 -9.42
C ALA A 9 -4.50 -4.89 -9.97
N SER A 10 -5.06 -4.39 -11.07
CA SER A 10 -6.03 -5.16 -11.85
C SER A 10 -5.30 -6.27 -12.64
N PRO A 11 -6.01 -7.30 -13.15
CA PRO A 11 -5.41 -8.32 -14.00
C PRO A 11 -4.71 -7.77 -15.26
N ASP A 12 -5.17 -6.62 -15.77
CA ASP A 12 -4.62 -5.98 -16.97
C ASP A 12 -3.50 -4.97 -16.66
N HIS A 13 -3.12 -4.79 -15.39
CA HIS A 13 -2.07 -3.85 -15.01
C HIS A 13 -0.72 -4.30 -15.59
N PRO A 14 0.12 -3.40 -16.15
CA PRO A 14 1.40 -3.78 -16.75
C PRO A 14 2.32 -4.61 -15.86
N TRP A 15 2.36 -4.30 -14.55
CA TRP A 15 3.11 -5.09 -13.56
C TRP A 15 2.79 -6.58 -13.58
N VAL A 16 1.58 -7.02 -13.94
CA VAL A 16 1.23 -8.44 -14.00
C VAL A 16 2.09 -9.18 -15.04
N LEU A 17 2.46 -8.51 -16.13
CA LEU A 17 3.33 -9.06 -17.18
C LEU A 17 4.80 -8.69 -16.98
N GLU A 18 5.07 -7.46 -16.57
CA GLU A 18 6.42 -6.90 -16.48
C GLU A 18 7.14 -7.26 -15.17
N HIS A 19 6.39 -7.48 -14.09
CA HIS A 19 6.87 -7.76 -12.74
C HIS A 19 6.07 -8.91 -12.07
N PRO A 20 6.05 -10.11 -12.67
CA PRO A 20 5.30 -11.24 -12.13
C PRO A 20 5.74 -11.61 -10.70
N GLU A 21 6.99 -11.32 -10.32
CA GLU A 21 7.54 -11.52 -8.97
C GLU A 21 6.78 -10.74 -7.89
N TRP A 22 6.15 -9.62 -8.21
CA TRP A 22 5.35 -8.83 -7.28
C TRP A 22 3.96 -9.42 -7.03
N PHE A 23 3.68 -10.62 -7.55
CA PHE A 23 2.44 -11.34 -7.33
C PHE A 23 2.71 -12.78 -6.88
N THR A 24 1.78 -13.35 -6.11
CA THR A 24 1.86 -14.77 -5.73
C THR A 24 1.13 -15.61 -6.76
N THR A 25 1.88 -16.32 -7.61
CA THR A 25 1.35 -17.31 -8.54
C THR A 25 1.12 -18.66 -7.84
N ARG A 26 -0.05 -19.24 -8.06
CA ARG A 26 -0.38 -20.61 -7.67
C ARG A 26 0.36 -21.62 -8.56
N LEU A 27 0.31 -22.89 -8.17
CA LEU A 27 0.94 -23.99 -8.92
C LEU A 27 0.39 -24.15 -10.35
N ASP A 28 -0.85 -23.70 -10.59
CA ASP A 28 -1.48 -23.69 -11.92
C ASP A 28 -1.14 -22.43 -12.75
N GLY A 29 -0.27 -21.54 -12.23
CA GLY A 29 0.11 -20.28 -12.86
C GLY A 29 -0.86 -19.13 -12.65
N THR A 30 -2.00 -19.33 -11.97
CA THR A 30 -2.98 -18.26 -11.71
C THR A 30 -2.61 -17.42 -10.49
N ILE A 31 -3.06 -16.16 -10.44
CA ILE A 31 -2.94 -15.28 -9.27
C ILE A 31 -4.27 -15.26 -8.53
N ALA A 32 -4.24 -15.45 -7.21
CA ALA A 32 -5.44 -15.36 -6.38
C ALA A 32 -5.92 -13.90 -6.29
N TYR A 33 -7.22 -13.69 -6.43
CA TYR A 33 -7.83 -12.39 -6.17
C TYR A 33 -7.69 -11.97 -4.69
N ALA A 34 -7.70 -10.67 -4.45
CA ALA A 34 -7.65 -10.13 -3.10
C ALA A 34 -8.95 -10.44 -2.33
N GLU A 35 -8.82 -10.76 -1.04
CA GLU A 35 -9.95 -10.97 -0.14
C GLU A 35 -9.74 -10.21 1.17
N ASN A 36 -10.81 -9.63 1.72
CA ASN A 36 -10.86 -9.11 3.08
C ASN A 36 -12.18 -9.62 3.70
N PRO A 37 -12.20 -10.83 4.29
CA PRO A 37 -13.43 -11.51 4.64
C PRO A 37 -14.42 -10.64 5.44
N PRO A 38 -15.71 -10.59 5.06
CA PRO A 38 -16.38 -11.44 4.07
C PRO A 38 -16.26 -10.97 2.60
N LYS A 39 -15.57 -9.87 2.32
CA LYS A 39 -15.48 -9.27 0.98
C LYS A 39 -14.45 -10.00 0.11
N LYS A 40 -14.79 -10.13 -1.18
CA LYS A 40 -13.90 -10.68 -2.22
C LYS A 40 -13.80 -9.67 -3.37
N TYR A 41 -12.60 -9.46 -3.88
CA TYR A 41 -12.30 -8.46 -4.90
C TYR A 41 -11.78 -9.16 -6.16
N GLN A 42 -12.70 -9.65 -7.00
CA GLN A 42 -12.37 -10.45 -8.19
C GLN A 42 -11.68 -9.64 -9.31
N ASP A 43 -11.62 -8.34 -9.17
CA ASP A 43 -11.01 -7.39 -10.10
C ASP A 43 -9.60 -6.95 -9.66
N ILE A 44 -9.09 -7.49 -8.55
CA ILE A 44 -7.85 -7.02 -7.92
C ILE A 44 -6.93 -8.20 -7.54
N TYR A 45 -5.65 -8.06 -7.88
CA TYR A 45 -4.55 -8.89 -7.40
C TYR A 45 -3.78 -8.22 -6.26
N PRO A 46 -3.52 -8.94 -5.14
CA PRO A 46 -2.70 -8.45 -4.05
C PRO A 46 -1.22 -8.50 -4.41
N ILE A 47 -0.46 -7.54 -3.89
CA ILE A 47 0.99 -7.46 -4.08
C ILE A 47 1.71 -8.41 -3.11
N ASN A 48 2.69 -9.15 -3.62
CA ASN A 48 3.64 -9.96 -2.86
C ASN A 48 4.87 -9.12 -2.50
N PHE A 49 5.21 -9.08 -1.21
CA PHE A 49 6.33 -8.30 -0.66
C PHE A 49 7.57 -9.14 -0.36
N ASP A 50 7.52 -10.45 -0.59
CA ASP A 50 8.55 -11.41 -0.18
C ASP A 50 9.53 -11.75 -1.32
N ASN A 51 9.04 -11.82 -2.56
CA ASN A 51 9.85 -12.27 -3.70
C ASN A 51 10.87 -11.22 -4.19
N ASP A 52 10.46 -9.95 -4.25
CA ASP A 52 11.31 -8.81 -4.62
C ASP A 52 10.93 -7.56 -3.80
N PRO A 53 11.25 -7.53 -2.49
CA PRO A 53 10.94 -6.39 -1.64
C PRO A 53 11.66 -5.11 -2.09
N GLU A 54 12.92 -5.20 -2.52
CA GLU A 54 13.71 -4.02 -2.86
C GLU A 54 13.15 -3.30 -4.09
N GLY A 55 12.90 -4.04 -5.18
CA GLY A 55 12.31 -3.46 -6.40
C GLY A 55 10.94 -2.86 -6.14
N LEU A 56 10.06 -3.59 -5.44
CA LEU A 56 8.73 -3.10 -5.10
C LEU A 56 8.76 -1.83 -4.24
N TYR A 57 9.61 -1.80 -3.20
CA TYR A 57 9.71 -0.66 -2.29
C TYR A 57 10.16 0.60 -3.04
N HIS A 58 11.18 0.47 -3.88
CA HIS A 58 11.69 1.58 -4.67
C HIS A 58 10.69 2.06 -5.73
N GLU A 59 9.95 1.16 -6.37
CA GLU A 59 8.91 1.53 -7.32
C GLU A 59 7.76 2.29 -6.64
N VAL A 60 7.29 1.81 -5.48
CA VAL A 60 6.23 2.52 -4.73
C VAL A 60 6.72 3.90 -4.29
N LEU A 61 7.96 4.02 -3.79
CA LEU A 61 8.53 5.31 -3.46
C LEU A 61 8.58 6.24 -4.68
N ARG A 62 8.99 5.74 -5.85
CA ARG A 62 9.01 6.49 -7.11
C ARG A 62 7.62 7.01 -7.47
N LEU A 63 6.58 6.18 -7.35
CA LEU A 63 5.19 6.58 -7.62
C LEU A 63 4.68 7.64 -6.64
N VAL A 64 5.00 7.53 -5.35
CA VAL A 64 4.61 8.54 -4.34
C VAL A 64 5.29 9.88 -4.62
N LEU A 65 6.62 9.87 -4.86
CA LEU A 65 7.38 11.07 -5.19
C LEU A 65 6.91 11.72 -6.51
N LEU A 66 6.49 10.91 -7.48
CA LEU A 66 5.93 11.38 -8.74
C LEU A 66 4.67 12.24 -8.54
N TRP A 67 3.81 11.88 -7.59
CA TRP A 67 2.61 12.65 -7.25
C TRP A 67 2.91 13.85 -6.36
N ILE A 68 3.88 13.74 -5.45
CA ILE A 68 4.38 14.88 -4.68
C ILE A 68 4.94 15.96 -5.61
N GLY A 69 5.71 15.58 -6.64
CA GLY A 69 6.19 16.50 -7.67
C GLY A 69 5.08 17.19 -8.49
N ARG A 70 3.83 16.70 -8.41
CA ARG A 70 2.64 17.33 -8.99
C ARG A 70 1.79 18.09 -7.96
N GLY A 71 2.30 18.31 -6.75
CA GLY A 71 1.65 19.07 -5.70
C GLY A 71 0.69 18.27 -4.81
N VAL A 72 0.71 16.93 -4.88
CA VAL A 72 -0.04 16.08 -3.92
C VAL A 72 0.71 16.06 -2.59
N THR A 73 0.09 16.58 -1.54
CA THR A 73 0.65 16.61 -0.18
C THR A 73 -0.07 15.70 0.81
N ILE A 74 -1.15 15.03 0.39
CA ILE A 74 -1.92 14.13 1.24
C ILE A 74 -2.22 12.84 0.48
N PHE A 75 -1.91 11.70 1.09
CA PHE A 75 -2.23 10.37 0.58
C PHE A 75 -3.18 9.66 1.54
N ARG A 76 -4.34 9.23 1.05
CA ARG A 76 -5.21 8.28 1.74
C ARG A 76 -4.79 6.89 1.30
N ILE A 77 -4.16 6.14 2.21
CA ILE A 77 -3.65 4.80 1.93
C ILE A 77 -4.76 3.79 2.16
N ASP A 78 -5.09 3.03 1.10
CA ASP A 78 -6.14 2.02 1.13
C ASP A 78 -5.66 0.73 1.81
N ASN A 79 -6.43 0.26 2.80
CA ASN A 79 -6.19 -0.99 3.51
C ASN A 79 -4.71 -1.27 3.88
N PRO A 80 -3.95 -0.34 4.51
CA PRO A 80 -2.52 -0.53 4.79
C PRO A 80 -2.23 -1.73 5.69
N HIS A 81 -3.20 -2.15 6.49
CA HIS A 81 -3.13 -3.33 7.36
C HIS A 81 -3.05 -4.67 6.61
N THR A 82 -3.25 -4.67 5.30
CA THR A 82 -3.07 -5.85 4.42
C THR A 82 -1.65 -5.95 3.85
N LYS A 83 -0.78 -4.96 4.13
CA LYS A 83 0.61 -4.87 3.67
C LYS A 83 1.55 -4.92 4.89
N PRO A 84 2.83 -5.29 4.73
CA PRO A 84 3.77 -5.35 5.86
C PRO A 84 3.92 -3.99 6.56
N VAL A 85 3.95 -3.99 7.89
CA VAL A 85 4.17 -2.77 8.69
C VAL A 85 5.57 -2.19 8.47
N SER A 86 6.58 -3.06 8.27
CA SER A 86 7.96 -2.67 7.95
C SER A 86 8.07 -1.90 6.63
N PHE A 87 7.27 -2.28 5.63
CA PHE A 87 7.19 -1.56 4.36
C PHE A 87 6.75 -0.12 4.57
N TRP A 88 5.66 0.09 5.32
CA TRP A 88 5.18 1.42 5.61
C TRP A 88 6.19 2.24 6.41
N GLN A 89 6.80 1.64 7.44
CA GLN A 89 7.84 2.31 8.21
C GLN A 89 8.96 2.84 7.31
N TRP A 90 9.44 2.01 6.38
CA TRP A 90 10.47 2.41 5.43
C TRP A 90 9.99 3.51 4.47
N LEU A 91 8.82 3.33 3.84
CA LEU A 91 8.30 4.27 2.84
C LEU A 91 8.08 5.65 3.43
N LEU A 92 7.40 5.72 4.58
CA LEU A 92 7.09 6.96 5.27
C LEU A 92 8.37 7.68 5.68
N ALA A 93 9.37 6.95 6.22
CA ALA A 93 10.66 7.51 6.55
C ALA A 93 11.39 8.09 5.31
N GLN A 94 11.36 7.41 4.17
CA GLN A 94 11.99 7.93 2.95
C GLN A 94 11.31 9.21 2.46
N VAL A 95 9.97 9.25 2.43
CA VAL A 95 9.23 10.43 1.98
C VAL A 95 9.47 11.61 2.92
N HIS A 96 9.33 11.43 4.24
CA HIS A 96 9.47 12.54 5.20
C HIS A 96 10.88 13.07 5.37
N ARG A 97 11.91 12.34 4.91
CA ARG A 97 13.29 12.87 4.86
C ARG A 97 13.43 14.06 3.92
N THR A 98 12.65 14.12 2.84
CA THR A 98 12.70 15.21 1.84
C THR A 98 11.40 16.00 1.75
N HIS A 99 10.27 15.44 2.21
CA HIS A 99 8.93 16.03 2.13
C HIS A 99 8.19 15.90 3.48
N PRO A 100 8.69 16.54 4.57
CA PRO A 100 8.09 16.45 5.90
C PRO A 100 6.66 17.01 5.97
N GLU A 101 6.22 17.79 4.99
CA GLU A 101 4.87 18.34 4.88
C GLU A 101 3.81 17.31 4.42
N VAL A 102 4.23 16.16 3.89
CA VAL A 102 3.30 15.16 3.33
C VAL A 102 2.58 14.42 4.45
N ILE A 103 1.26 14.27 4.31
CA ILE A 103 0.41 13.58 5.28
C ILE A 103 -0.07 12.24 4.71
N PHE A 104 0.09 11.18 5.50
CA PHE A 104 -0.45 9.86 5.21
C PHE A 104 -1.60 9.54 6.16
N LEU A 105 -2.75 9.20 5.59
CA LEU A 105 -3.96 8.76 6.29
C LEU A 105 -4.12 7.24 6.10
N ALA A 106 -4.13 6.49 7.20
CA ALA A 106 -4.34 5.04 7.20
C ALA A 106 -5.83 4.70 7.23
N GLU A 107 -6.36 4.10 6.16
CA GLU A 107 -7.68 3.48 6.17
C GLU A 107 -7.62 2.05 6.71
N ALA A 108 -7.50 1.91 8.03
CA ALA A 108 -7.33 0.62 8.68
C ALA A 108 -8.48 0.29 9.63
N PHE A 109 -9.51 -0.39 9.12
CA PHE A 109 -10.55 -1.03 9.94
C PHE A 109 -10.16 -2.46 10.31
N THR A 110 -9.24 -2.59 11.25
CA THR A 110 -8.66 -3.85 11.70
C THR A 110 -8.60 -3.88 13.23
N ARG A 111 -7.92 -4.83 13.86
CA ARG A 111 -7.79 -4.87 15.34
C ARG A 111 -7.02 -3.64 15.88
N PRO A 112 -7.34 -3.16 17.09
CA PRO A 112 -6.71 -1.98 17.67
C PRO A 112 -5.17 -2.02 17.71
N GLU A 113 -4.57 -3.20 17.92
CA GLU A 113 -3.11 -3.36 17.98
C GLU A 113 -2.44 -3.01 16.65
N MET A 114 -3.05 -3.43 15.53
CA MET A 114 -2.54 -3.12 14.19
C MET A 114 -2.75 -1.64 13.86
N MET A 115 -3.91 -1.06 14.23
CA MET A 115 -4.15 0.38 14.06
C MET A 115 -3.11 1.22 14.83
N ALA A 116 -2.81 0.84 16.08
CA ALA A 116 -1.80 1.49 16.89
C ALA A 116 -0.39 1.30 16.31
N ALA A 117 -0.08 0.12 15.76
CA ALA A 117 1.20 -0.13 15.11
C ALA A 117 1.41 0.78 13.88
N LEU A 118 0.40 0.92 13.02
CA LEU A 118 0.44 1.81 11.86
C LEU A 118 0.66 3.28 12.27
N GLY A 119 -0.07 3.76 13.28
CA GLY A 119 0.17 5.10 13.83
C GLY A 119 1.60 5.29 14.36
N LYS A 120 2.14 4.30 15.07
CA LYS A 120 3.51 4.35 15.63
C LYS A 120 4.61 4.38 14.58
N VAL A 121 4.42 3.74 13.42
CA VAL A 121 5.44 3.70 12.36
C VAL A 121 5.43 4.93 11.45
N GLY A 122 4.50 5.87 11.64
CA GLY A 122 4.57 7.19 11.04
C GLY A 122 3.35 7.64 10.25
N PHE A 123 2.22 6.93 10.29
CA PHE A 123 0.96 7.45 9.74
C PHE A 123 0.47 8.64 10.59
N GLN A 124 0.25 9.79 9.96
CA GLN A 124 -0.17 11.03 10.65
C GLN A 124 -1.63 10.97 11.10
N LEU A 125 -2.48 10.32 10.30
CA LEU A 125 -3.91 10.21 10.54
C LEU A 125 -4.37 8.76 10.43
N SER A 126 -5.40 8.42 11.19
CA SER A 126 -6.02 7.09 11.18
C SER A 126 -7.53 7.23 11.06
N TYR A 127 -8.13 6.39 10.21
CA TYR A 127 -9.56 6.10 10.35
C TYR A 127 -9.82 5.47 11.72
N THR A 128 -11.04 5.63 12.22
CA THR A 128 -11.47 5.12 13.54
C THR A 128 -12.82 4.44 13.42
N TYR A 129 -13.28 3.77 14.49
CA TYR A 129 -14.61 3.17 14.54
C TYR A 129 -15.74 4.16 14.87
N PHE A 130 -15.50 5.46 14.65
CA PHE A 130 -16.52 6.49 14.90
C PHE A 130 -17.76 6.25 14.01
N ALA A 131 -18.95 6.42 14.59
CA ALA A 131 -20.25 6.17 13.96
C ALA A 131 -20.93 7.46 13.50
#